data_AF-A0A0Q3QW21-F1
#
_entry.id   AF-A0A0Q3QW21-F1
#
_cell.length_a   1.000
_cell.length_b   1.000
_cell.length_c   1.000
_cell.angle_alpha   90.00
_cell.angle_beta   90.00
_cell.angle_gamma   90.00
#
_symmetry.space_group_name_H-M   'P 1'
#
loop_
_entity.id
_entity.type
_entity.pdbx_description
1 polymer ?
#
loop_
_entity_poly.entity_id
_entity_poly.type
_entity_poly.pdbx_seq_one_letter_code
_entity_poly.pdbx_strand_id
1 'polypeptide(L)'
;MMKREIERLQRIIYGQSVPMRAWGVAQYGIEATLPKGSSGKSQVELRDMDIREQKQVARLEEYQRRVYAIESAGDYLDREILKIVYDCMLSGMTRQEIAIHLEISRDSVDKLRSDIKAQIGTNTTFSKLLHGEKCAV
;
A
#
# COMPACT_ATOMS: atom_id res chain seq x y z
N MET A 1 -3.79 8.04 7.18
CA MET A 1 -5.26 8.06 7.07
C MET A 1 -5.82 6.72 6.58
N MET A 2 -5.37 6.15 5.45
CA MET A 2 -5.86 4.85 4.95
C MET A 2 -5.29 3.62 5.70
N LYS A 3 -4.01 3.62 6.11
CA LYS A 3 -3.41 2.51 6.87
C LYS A 3 -4.15 2.17 8.17
N ARG A 4 -4.49 3.19 8.97
CA ARG A 4 -5.28 3.02 10.20
C ARG A 4 -6.69 2.46 9.94
N GLU A 5 -7.29 2.83 8.81
CA GLU A 5 -8.59 2.31 8.42
C GLU A 5 -8.51 0.87 7.91
N ILE A 6 -7.43 0.50 7.21
CA ILE A 6 -7.13 -0.89 6.87
C ILE A 6 -6.98 -1.72 8.15
N GLU A 7 -6.21 -1.26 9.14
CA GLU A 7 -6.07 -1.96 10.42
C GLU A 7 -7.41 -2.12 11.14
N ARG A 8 -8.26 -1.09 11.14
CA ARG A 8 -9.61 -1.15 11.71
C ARG A 8 -10.48 -2.18 11.00
N LEU A 9 -10.50 -2.17 9.66
CA LEU A 9 -11.29 -3.11 8.85
C LEU A 9 -10.77 -4.54 8.97
N GLN A 10 -9.44 -4.74 8.98
CA GLN A 10 -8.82 -6.05 9.22
C GLN A 10 -9.20 -6.61 10.58
N ARG A 11 -9.20 -5.79 11.65
CA ARG A 11 -9.66 -6.23 12.98
C ARG A 11 -11.15 -6.58 12.99
N ILE A 12 -11.99 -5.85 12.28
CA ILE A 12 -13.43 -6.13 12.20
C ILE A 12 -13.71 -7.43 11.44
N ILE A 13 -13.01 -7.65 10.33
CA ILE A 13 -13.30 -8.75 9.39
C ILE A 13 -12.56 -10.04 9.79
N TYR A 14 -11.30 -9.92 10.20
CA TYR A 14 -10.40 -11.05 10.47
C TYR A 14 -10.03 -11.22 11.95
N GLY A 15 -10.43 -10.30 12.83
CA GLY A 15 -10.06 -10.31 14.25
C GLY A 15 -8.59 -9.92 14.53
N GLN A 16 -7.76 -9.79 13.49
CA GLN A 16 -6.33 -9.47 13.61
C GLN A 16 -5.88 -8.49 12.51
N SER A 17 -4.78 -7.78 12.77
CA SER A 17 -4.16 -6.87 11.80
C SER A 17 -3.02 -7.58 11.08
N VAL A 18 -3.02 -7.56 9.76
CA VAL A 18 -1.96 -8.18 8.93
C VAL A 18 -1.10 -7.06 8.34
N PRO A 19 0.22 -7.07 8.55
CA PRO A 19 1.10 -6.03 8.02
C PRO A 19 1.06 -6.01 6.49
N MET A 20 1.09 -4.82 5.89
CA MET A 20 0.95 -4.65 4.43
C MET A 20 2.03 -5.38 3.63
N ARG A 21 3.23 -5.55 4.22
CA ARG A 21 4.34 -6.31 3.62
C ARG A 21 3.99 -7.79 3.35
N ALA A 22 3.03 -8.35 4.09
CA ALA A 22 2.55 -9.71 3.91
C ALA A 22 1.29 -9.80 3.03
N TRP A 23 0.81 -8.68 2.47
CA TRP A 23 -0.37 -8.65 1.62
C TRP A 23 -0.10 -9.40 0.30
N GLY A 24 -0.89 -10.44 0.02
CA GLY A 24 -0.75 -11.27 -1.18
C GLY A 24 0.30 -12.38 -1.09
N VAL A 25 1.04 -12.49 0.01
CA VAL A 25 1.97 -13.61 0.26
C VAL A 25 1.22 -14.74 0.95
N ALA A 26 1.14 -15.91 0.33
CA ALA A 26 0.70 -17.11 1.02
C ALA A 26 1.66 -17.37 2.20
N GLN A 27 1.11 -17.48 3.41
CA GLN A 27 1.86 -17.60 4.66
C GLN A 27 2.56 -18.98 4.71
N TYR A 28 3.64 -19.15 3.95
CA TYR A 28 4.45 -20.36 3.92
C TYR A 28 5.44 -20.34 5.09
N GLY A 29 5.17 -21.17 6.10
CA GLY A 29 6.00 -21.39 7.28
C GLY A 29 5.42 -22.52 8.13
N ILE A 30 6.09 -22.90 9.23
CA ILE A 30 5.69 -24.00 10.14
C ILE A 30 4.27 -23.78 10.76
N GLU A 31 3.72 -22.58 10.62
CA GLU A 31 2.31 -22.30 10.93
C GLU A 31 1.29 -22.83 9.88
N ALA A 32 1.74 -23.21 8.67
CA ALA A 32 0.92 -23.81 7.62
C ALA A 32 0.69 -25.32 7.82
N THR A 33 1.44 -25.95 8.72
CA THR A 33 1.29 -27.38 9.08
C THR A 33 0.23 -27.65 10.14
N LEU A 34 -0.30 -26.61 10.79
CA LEU A 34 -1.47 -26.71 11.66
C LEU A 34 -2.71 -26.29 10.85
N PRO A 35 -3.82 -27.03 10.88
CA PRO A 35 -5.08 -26.56 10.31
C PRO A 35 -5.63 -25.44 11.19
N LYS A 36 -5.04 -24.26 11.08
CA LYS A 36 -5.68 -23.04 11.55
C LYS A 36 -6.84 -22.79 10.58
N GLY A 37 -8.06 -22.69 11.10
CA GLY A 37 -9.21 -22.25 10.31
C GLY A 37 -8.79 -21.05 9.47
N SER A 38 -9.13 -21.06 8.18
CA SER A 38 -8.65 -20.07 7.22
C SER A 38 -8.80 -18.67 7.81
N SER A 39 -7.71 -17.90 7.87
CA SER A 39 -7.78 -16.54 8.41
C SER A 39 -8.63 -15.60 7.54
N GLY A 40 -9.02 -16.05 6.35
CA GLY A 40 -10.03 -15.43 5.50
C GLY A 40 -11.33 -16.23 5.53
N LYS A 41 -12.46 -15.51 5.41
CA LYS A 41 -13.79 -16.10 5.23
C LYS A 41 -13.76 -17.06 4.03
N SER A 42 -14.29 -18.26 4.21
CA SER A 42 -14.46 -19.25 3.15
C SER A 42 -15.35 -18.72 2.02
N GLN A 43 -15.27 -19.32 0.84
CA GLN A 43 -16.13 -18.95 -0.31
C GLN A 43 -17.63 -19.08 0.00
N VAL A 44 -18.00 -19.88 1.00
CA VAL A 44 -19.38 -20.02 1.49
C VAL A 44 -19.72 -18.85 2.41
N GLU A 45 -18.87 -18.53 3.38
CA GLU A 45 -19.04 -17.37 4.27
C GLU A 45 -19.05 -16.03 3.51
N LEU A 46 -18.33 -15.93 2.39
CA LEU A 46 -18.36 -14.76 1.51
C LEU A 46 -19.73 -14.58 0.80
N ARG A 47 -20.40 -15.69 0.46
CA ARG A 47 -21.73 -15.68 -0.19
C ARG A 47 -22.85 -15.36 0.78
N ASP A 48 -22.69 -15.74 2.05
CA ASP A 48 -23.64 -15.47 3.12
C ASP A 48 -23.38 -14.13 3.84
N MET A 49 -22.44 -13.30 3.35
CA MET A 49 -22.18 -11.99 3.94
C MET A 49 -23.34 -11.02 3.73
N ASP A 50 -23.70 -10.34 4.82
CA ASP A 50 -24.60 -9.19 4.76
C ASP A 50 -24.04 -8.08 3.85
N ILE A 51 -24.94 -7.30 3.24
CA ILE A 51 -24.60 -6.17 2.36
C ILE A 51 -23.58 -5.21 3.01
N ARG A 52 -23.64 -5.05 4.33
CA ARG A 52 -22.71 -4.20 5.09
C ARG A 52 -21.30 -4.79 5.12
N GLU A 53 -21.17 -6.09 5.34
CA GLU A 53 -19.88 -6.78 5.38
C GLU A 53 -19.22 -6.79 3.99
N GLN A 54 -19.99 -7.06 2.94
CA GLN A 54 -19.51 -7.00 1.55
C GLN A 54 -18.91 -5.62 1.22
N LYS A 55 -19.58 -4.53 1.62
CA LYS A 55 -19.08 -3.17 1.44
C LYS A 55 -17.79 -2.89 2.22
N GLN A 56 -17.64 -3.48 3.40
CA GLN A 56 -16.43 -3.31 4.22
C GLN A 56 -15.25 -4.07 3.63
N VAL A 57 -15.47 -5.29 3.12
CA VAL A 57 -14.45 -6.08 2.42
C VAL A 57 -14.01 -5.37 1.15
N ALA A 58 -14.94 -4.93 0.30
CA ALA A 58 -14.61 -4.22 -0.94
C ALA A 58 -13.78 -2.94 -0.67
N ARG A 59 -14.14 -2.19 0.38
CA ARG A 59 -13.38 -1.01 0.81
C ARG A 59 -11.98 -1.38 1.31
N LEU A 60 -11.87 -2.46 2.09
CA LEU A 60 -10.59 -2.94 2.59
C LEU A 60 -9.65 -3.30 1.43
N GLU A 61 -10.14 -4.07 0.45
CA GLU A 61 -9.36 -4.46 -0.73
C GLU A 61 -8.91 -3.25 -1.55
N GLU A 62 -9.79 -2.28 -1.74
CA GLU A 62 -9.46 -1.03 -2.44
C GLU A 62 -8.36 -0.25 -1.71
N TYR A 63 -8.47 -0.11 -0.39
CA TYR A 63 -7.45 0.61 0.39
C TYR A 63 -6.12 -0.12 0.43
N GLN A 64 -6.13 -1.45 0.60
CA GLN A 64 -4.91 -2.25 0.54
C GLN A 64 -4.21 -2.08 -0.81
N ARG A 65 -4.96 -2.15 -1.91
CA ARG A 65 -4.43 -1.94 -3.26
C ARG A 65 -3.81 -0.57 -3.43
N ARG A 66 -4.51 0.49 -3.04
CA ARG A 66 -4.00 1.86 -3.15
C ARG A 66 -2.74 2.07 -2.30
N VAL A 67 -2.73 1.56 -1.06
CA VAL A 67 -1.57 1.68 -0.17
C VAL A 67 -0.38 0.93 -0.76
N TYR A 68 -0.57 -0.30 -1.22
CA TYR A 68 0.50 -1.08 -1.83
C TYR A 68 1.03 -0.43 -3.11
N ALA A 69 0.15 0.06 -3.99
CA ALA A 69 0.57 0.75 -5.20
C ALA A 69 1.44 1.98 -4.87
N ILE A 70 1.05 2.76 -3.86
CA ILE A 70 1.82 3.92 -3.40
C ILE A 70 3.16 3.48 -2.80
N GLU A 71 3.17 2.53 -1.85
CA GLU A 71 4.42 2.12 -1.21
C GLU A 71 5.42 1.49 -2.18
N SER A 72 4.94 0.71 -3.14
CA SER A 72 5.78 0.12 -4.20
C SER A 72 6.19 1.12 -5.28
N ALA A 73 5.59 2.31 -5.34
CA ALA A 73 5.95 3.30 -6.37
C ALA A 73 7.40 3.79 -6.23
N GLY A 74 7.93 3.78 -5.00
CA GLY A 74 9.32 4.17 -4.71
C GLY A 74 10.35 3.25 -5.37
N ASP A 75 10.01 1.97 -5.60
CA ASP A 75 10.91 1.00 -6.23
C ASP A 75 11.22 1.34 -7.68
N TYR A 76 10.34 2.12 -8.34
CA TYR A 76 10.50 2.53 -9.74
C TYR A 76 11.25 3.85 -9.91
N LEU A 77 11.73 4.47 -8.82
CA LEU A 77 12.53 5.69 -8.90
C LEU A 77 13.99 5.35 -9.19
N ASP A 78 14.59 6.04 -10.17
CA ASP A 78 15.93 5.68 -10.66
C ASP A 78 17.05 6.07 -9.68
N ARG A 79 16.89 7.19 -8.99
CA ARG A 79 17.94 7.79 -8.15
C ARG A 79 17.63 7.61 -6.67
N GLU A 80 18.67 7.29 -5.90
CA GLU A 80 18.55 7.10 -4.45
C GLU A 80 17.98 8.34 -3.73
N ILE A 81 18.42 9.53 -4.14
CA ILE A 81 17.89 10.78 -3.56
C ILE A 81 16.38 10.96 -3.79
N LEU A 82 15.84 10.45 -4.90
CA LEU A 82 14.40 10.50 -5.15
C LEU A 82 13.66 9.53 -4.24
N LYS A 83 14.23 8.34 -3.99
CA LYS A 83 13.67 7.36 -3.04
C LYS A 83 13.62 7.92 -1.62
N ILE A 84 14.72 8.54 -1.16
CA ILE A 84 14.76 9.16 0.17
C ILE A 84 13.72 10.27 0.30
N VAL A 85 13.63 11.18 -0.69
CA VAL A 85 12.60 12.23 -0.69
C VAL A 85 11.19 11.63 -0.70
N TYR A 86 10.98 10.56 -1.47
CA TYR A 86 9.72 9.84 -1.53
C TYR A 86 9.34 9.25 -0.16
N ASP A 87 10.27 8.59 0.52
CA ASP A 87 10.06 8.03 1.86
C ASP A 87 9.75 9.11 2.90
N CYS A 88 10.42 10.25 2.84
CA CYS A 88 10.10 11.40 3.68
C CYS A 88 8.67 11.91 3.41
N MET A 89 8.26 11.96 2.14
CA MET A 89 6.89 12.33 1.76
C MET A 89 5.84 11.34 2.29
N LEU A 90 6.12 10.02 2.21
CA LEU A 90 5.24 8.98 2.75
C LEU A 90 5.13 9.06 4.28
N SER A 91 6.22 9.46 4.94
CA SER A 91 6.27 9.70 6.38
C SER A 91 5.53 10.96 6.81
N GLY A 92 5.08 11.78 5.85
CA GLY A 92 4.35 13.02 6.11
C GLY A 92 5.23 14.22 6.45
N MET A 93 6.53 14.14 6.19
CA MET A 93 7.44 15.27 6.40
C MET A 93 7.07 16.42 5.47
N THR A 94 7.05 17.63 6.02
CA THR A 94 6.86 18.86 5.26
C THR A 94 8.06 19.13 4.37
N ARG A 95 7.85 19.91 3.30
CA ARG A 95 8.94 20.35 2.41
C ARG A 95 10.12 20.97 3.17
N GLN A 96 9.85 21.67 4.27
CA GLN A 96 10.88 22.31 5.08
C GLN A 96 11.67 21.30 5.91
N GLU A 97 10.99 20.32 6.51
CA GLU A 97 11.67 19.22 7.23
C GLU A 97 12.52 18.39 6.28
N ILE A 98 12.05 18.11 5.05
CA ILE A 98 12.84 17.40 4.03
C ILE A 98 14.09 18.20 3.64
N ALA A 99 13.94 19.52 3.42
CA ALA A 99 15.05 20.40 3.07
C ALA A 99 16.13 20.41 4.16
N ILE A 100 15.71 20.48 5.43
CA ILE A 100 16.61 20.42 6.59
C ILE A 100 17.27 19.05 6.70
N HIS A 101 16.49 17.97 6.56
CA HIS A 101 16.98 16.59 6.67
C HIS A 101 18.05 16.24 5.63
N LEU A 102 17.91 16.76 4.41
CA LEU A 102 18.82 16.52 3.29
C LEU A 102 19.86 17.63 3.11
N GLU A 103 19.85 18.66 3.96
CA GLU A 103 20.74 19.83 3.87
C GLU A 103 20.72 20.52 2.49
N ILE A 104 19.55 20.59 1.86
CA ILE A 104 19.34 21.21 0.55
C ILE A 104 18.35 22.38 0.61
N SER A 105 18.34 23.20 -0.45
CA SER A 105 17.35 24.27 -0.57
C SER A 105 15.93 23.74 -0.79
N ARG A 106 14.93 24.50 -0.34
CA ARG A 106 13.50 24.18 -0.55
C ARG A 106 13.16 24.03 -2.03
N ASP A 107 13.78 24.83 -2.88
CA ASP A 107 13.60 24.77 -4.34
C ASP A 107 14.14 23.46 -4.92
N SER A 108 15.24 22.95 -4.36
CA SER A 108 15.79 21.65 -4.76
C SER A 108 14.84 20.52 -4.38
N VAL A 109 14.22 20.58 -3.19
CA VAL A 109 13.15 19.63 -2.81
C VAL A 109 11.99 19.68 -3.80
N ASP A 110 11.55 20.86 -4.23
CA ASP A 110 10.44 20.98 -5.18
C ASP A 110 10.77 20.44 -6.58
N LYS A 111 12.02 20.59 -7.03
CA LYS A 111 12.51 19.94 -8.25
C LYS A 111 12.47 18.42 -8.11
N LEU A 112 13.01 17.87 -7.02
CA LEU A 112 13.00 16.42 -6.75
C LEU A 112 11.57 15.87 -6.68
N ARG A 113 10.64 16.59 -6.03
CA ARG A 113 9.22 16.21 -5.99
C ARG A 113 8.55 16.22 -7.37
N SER A 114 8.95 17.14 -8.23
CA SER A 114 8.45 17.23 -9.61
C SER A 114 8.99 16.07 -10.45
N ASP A 115 10.27 15.73 -10.28
CA ASP A 115 10.91 14.58 -10.94
C ASP A 115 10.24 13.26 -10.51
N ILE A 116 9.98 13.07 -9.22
CA ILE A 116 9.24 11.92 -8.68
C ILE A 116 7.88 11.78 -9.38
N LYS A 117 7.12 12.87 -9.50
CA LYS A 117 5.80 12.86 -10.16
C LYS A 117 5.91 12.49 -11.63
N ALA A 118 6.93 12.99 -12.34
CA ALA A 118 7.14 12.69 -13.74
C ALA A 118 7.52 11.21 -13.95
N GLN A 119 8.40 10.66 -13.12
CA GLN A 119 8.82 9.25 -13.20
C GLN A 119 7.65 8.30 -12.86
N ILE A 120 6.92 8.56 -11.77
CA ILE A 120 5.79 7.73 -11.39
C ILE A 120 4.63 7.86 -12.40
N GLY A 121 4.36 9.08 -12.89
CA GLY A 121 3.28 9.35 -13.83
C GLY A 121 3.46 8.71 -15.21
N THR A 122 4.71 8.52 -15.64
CA THR A 122 5.04 7.81 -16.90
C THR A 122 5.04 6.28 -16.73
N ASN A 123 5.02 5.78 -15.49
CA ASN A 123 5.08 4.37 -15.21
C ASN A 123 3.71 3.69 -15.38
N THR A 124 3.57 2.92 -16.47
CA THR A 124 2.34 2.18 -16.78
C THR A 124 2.01 1.07 -15.77
N THR A 125 3.02 0.49 -15.11
CA THR A 125 2.85 -0.55 -14.08
C THR A 125 2.22 0.03 -12.82
N PHE A 126 2.65 1.21 -12.37
CA PHE A 126 2.05 1.91 -11.24
C PHE A 126 0.58 2.25 -11.51
N SER A 127 0.26 2.74 -12.72
CA SER A 127 -1.12 3.04 -13.12
C SER A 127 -2.02 1.81 -13.06
N LYS A 128 -1.56 0.66 -13.61
CA LYS A 128 -2.29 -0.61 -13.56
C LYS A 128 -2.53 -1.08 -12.11
N LEU A 129 -1.51 -0.99 -11.26
CA LEU A 129 -1.62 -1.34 -9.83
C LEU A 129 -2.64 -0.45 -9.11
N LEU A 130 -2.66 0.85 -9.40
CA LEU A 130 -3.59 1.81 -8.79
C LEU A 130 -5.05 1.54 -9.19
N HIS A 131 -5.29 1.23 -10.47
CA HIS A 131 -6.63 0.98 -11.01
C HIS A 131 -7.12 -0.46 -10.80
N GLY A 132 -6.26 -1.37 -10.32
CA GLY A 132 -6.60 -2.78 -10.13
C GLY A 132 -6.83 -3.52 -11.44
N GLU A 133 -6.27 -3.01 -12.55
CA GLU A 133 -6.26 -3.71 -13.81
C GLU A 133 -5.34 -4.91 -13.68
N LYS A 134 -5.86 -6.12 -13.91
CA LYS A 134 -5.04 -7.33 -13.92
C LYS A 134 -3.97 -7.15 -14.99
N CYS A 135 -2.69 -7.15 -14.59
CA CYS A 135 -1.62 -7.50 -15.53
C CYS A 135 -1.92 -8.91 -16.02
N ALA A 136 -2.30 -9.04 -17.29
CA ALA A 136 -2.38 -10.33 -17.94
C ALA A 136 -0.98 -10.97 -17.86
N VAL A 137 -0.88 -12.02 -17.05
CA VAL A 137 0.21 -13.00 -17.08
C VAL A 137 -0.35 -14.25 -17.70
#